data_AF-A0A6N9AML6-F1
#
_entry.id   AF-A0A6N9AML6-F1
#
_cell.length_a   1.000
_cell.length_b   1.000
_cell.length_c   1.000
_cell.angle_alpha   90.00
_cell.angle_beta   90.00
_cell.angle_gamma   90.00
#
_symmetry.space_group_name_H-M   'P 1'
#
loop_
_entity.id
_entity.type
_entity.pdbx_description
1 polymer ?
#
loop_
_entity_poly.entity_id
_entity_poly.type
_entity_poly.pdbx_seq_one_letter_code
_entity_poly.pdbx_strand_id
1 'polypeptide(L)'
;MSRLYHNESGRVIPSLCEELTRFRRVRVILNLPATGSDATLYLLARPHRVGDNPLHWSVNGIGQETIRAGEDLHYRWYERTVKSGDLRDGDNTVELWADDAAMTGWSLALEAGAAPSNSALTDDGGTTWRSHRMGYLNAISGNYCVRVRLEEGRDDPPPDMVWESAGHPRALSMRERIPRRIANGSELLTRVRALSAWISTSWEHSGSRRGTAYAPWDAETILAWGENRQGHNGESSITMCVHYAVTFASACQALGIPARCSALMGTPNSYEGHFVAEVWFDDYRKWVMVDPNIDAILFRGGVPLSIPEIQGLDDGLGPYIEWGSGSKYQRTFSHMRNFIRNSLLRGVCFRHRSIWPRTDFFSHPELTPPGHGSVSYCETDLVWSEPDRESGFGMFKYFAPAAYFTAPPGGAAYA
;
A
#
# COMPACT_ATOMS: atom_id res chain seq x y z
N MET A 1 18.84 7.87 -14.69
CA MET A 1 17.60 7.06 -14.72
C MET A 1 18.02 5.71 -14.19
N SER A 2 17.34 5.15 -13.19
CA SER A 2 17.70 3.89 -12.54
C SER A 2 16.63 2.83 -12.80
N ARG A 3 16.92 1.56 -12.50
CA ARG A 3 15.97 0.44 -12.63
C ARG A 3 15.90 -0.40 -11.36
N LEU A 4 14.69 -0.76 -10.96
CA LEU A 4 14.40 -1.73 -9.90
C LEU A 4 14.33 -3.17 -10.43
N TYR A 5 14.99 -4.08 -9.74
CA TYR A 5 14.99 -5.52 -9.96
C TYR A 5 14.34 -6.21 -8.76
N HIS A 6 13.32 -7.02 -9.03
CA HIS A 6 12.50 -7.71 -8.03
C HIS A 6 11.80 -8.93 -8.68
N ASN A 7 11.30 -9.87 -7.88
CA ASN A 7 10.60 -11.09 -8.32
C ASN A 7 9.21 -11.26 -7.66
N GLU A 8 8.72 -10.23 -6.97
CA GLU A 8 7.44 -10.20 -6.27
C GLU A 8 6.68 -8.92 -6.60
N SER A 9 5.40 -8.86 -6.26
CA SER A 9 4.53 -7.71 -6.52
C SER A 9 4.19 -6.88 -5.28
N GLY A 10 4.67 -7.28 -4.09
CA GLY A 10 4.40 -6.64 -2.80
C GLY A 10 3.11 -7.10 -2.14
N ARG A 11 2.58 -8.28 -2.48
CA ARG A 11 1.33 -8.82 -1.91
C ARG A 11 1.61 -9.55 -0.60
N VAL A 12 1.98 -8.79 0.42
CA VAL A 12 2.42 -9.31 1.72
C VAL A 12 1.24 -9.49 2.68
N ILE A 13 1.18 -10.67 3.30
CA ILE A 13 0.31 -10.92 4.46
C ILE A 13 1.24 -11.04 5.68
N PRO A 14 1.17 -10.11 6.67
CA PRO A 14 2.11 -10.09 7.79
C PRO A 14 2.23 -11.40 8.57
N SER A 15 1.14 -12.17 8.64
CA SER A 15 1.06 -13.46 9.33
C SER A 15 1.56 -14.65 8.50
N LEU A 16 1.91 -14.47 7.23
CA LEU A 16 2.43 -15.54 6.37
C LEU A 16 3.92 -15.36 6.01
N CYS A 17 4.57 -14.38 6.63
CA CYS A 17 5.98 -14.07 6.38
C CYS A 17 6.94 -15.16 6.89
N GLU A 18 8.22 -14.98 6.58
CA GLU A 18 9.24 -15.97 6.87
C GLU A 18 10.05 -15.63 8.11
N GLU A 19 10.17 -16.61 9.00
CA GLU A 19 10.91 -16.43 10.24
C GLU A 19 12.36 -16.88 10.06
N LEU A 20 13.29 -15.99 10.38
CA LEU A 20 14.72 -16.20 10.17
C LEU A 20 15.39 -16.67 11.46
N THR A 21 16.23 -17.70 11.33
CA THR A 21 17.04 -18.27 12.41
C THR A 21 18.43 -18.64 11.87
N ARG A 22 19.34 -19.11 12.73
CA ARG A 22 20.67 -19.55 12.27
C ARG A 22 20.62 -20.76 11.34
N PHE A 23 19.57 -21.57 11.49
CA PHE A 23 19.29 -22.75 10.67
C PHE A 23 18.37 -22.42 9.51
N ARG A 24 17.41 -21.52 9.74
CA ARG A 24 16.40 -21.10 8.80
C ARG A 24 16.83 -19.83 8.07
N ARG A 25 17.50 -20.02 6.94
CA ARG A 25 18.03 -18.93 6.11
C ARG A 25 17.26 -18.83 4.80
N VAL A 26 17.25 -17.65 4.24
CA VAL A 26 16.61 -17.38 2.96
C VAL A 26 17.64 -17.03 1.92
N ARG A 27 17.31 -17.33 0.67
CA ARG A 27 18.07 -16.99 -0.52
C ARG A 27 17.13 -16.40 -1.56
N VAL A 28 17.52 -15.28 -2.13
CA VAL A 28 16.86 -14.65 -3.28
C VAL A 28 17.87 -14.51 -4.39
N ILE A 29 17.51 -14.92 -5.61
CA ILE A 29 18.35 -14.75 -6.80
C ILE A 29 17.70 -13.72 -7.71
N LEU A 30 18.43 -12.65 -8.01
CA LEU A 30 18.02 -11.61 -8.96
C LEU A 30 18.97 -11.63 -10.15
N ASN A 31 18.40 -11.66 -11.36
CA ASN A 31 19.18 -11.54 -12.58
C ASN A 31 19.42 -10.04 -12.86
N LEU A 32 20.68 -9.63 -12.81
CA LEU A 32 21.11 -8.23 -12.93
C LEU A 32 22.07 -8.11 -14.13
N PRO A 33 22.01 -7.02 -14.91
CA PRO A 33 23.06 -6.73 -15.88
C PRO A 33 24.36 -6.35 -15.16
N ALA A 34 25.48 -6.42 -15.88
CA ALA A 34 26.72 -5.80 -15.46
C ALA A 34 26.50 -4.31 -15.07
N THR A 35 27.10 -3.89 -13.96
CA THR A 35 27.04 -2.52 -13.44
C THR A 35 28.43 -2.03 -13.05
N GLY A 36 28.68 -0.74 -13.28
CA GLY A 36 29.90 -0.06 -12.81
C GLY A 36 29.70 0.66 -11.48
N SER A 37 28.45 0.91 -11.09
CA SER A 37 28.06 1.71 -9.93
C SER A 37 27.61 0.84 -8.76
N ASP A 38 27.77 1.36 -7.54
CA ASP A 38 27.19 0.75 -6.35
C ASP A 38 25.67 0.65 -6.50
N ALA A 39 25.10 -0.45 -6.01
CA ALA A 39 23.66 -0.69 -6.04
C ALA A 39 23.01 -0.40 -4.68
N THR A 40 21.69 -0.20 -4.70
CA THR A 40 20.89 -0.12 -3.48
C THR A 40 20.07 -1.39 -3.29
N LEU A 41 20.32 -2.12 -2.22
CA LEU A 41 19.55 -3.27 -1.75
C LEU A 41 18.47 -2.82 -0.77
N TYR A 42 17.23 -3.25 -1.02
CA TYR A 42 16.08 -3.01 -0.16
C TYR A 42 15.56 -4.33 0.42
N LEU A 43 15.39 -4.36 1.73
CA LEU A 43 14.92 -5.52 2.49
C LEU A 43 13.69 -5.13 3.31
N LEU A 44 12.55 -5.77 3.07
CA LEU A 44 11.35 -5.54 3.89
C LEU A 44 11.30 -6.56 5.03
N ALA A 45 11.69 -6.13 6.23
CA ALA A 45 11.81 -7.03 7.39
C ALA A 45 11.29 -6.38 8.67
N ARG A 46 11.06 -7.19 9.71
CA ARG A 46 10.83 -6.73 11.08
C ARG A 46 11.65 -7.53 12.09
N PRO A 47 12.19 -6.89 13.14
CA PRO A 47 12.71 -7.60 14.30
C PRO A 47 11.57 -8.00 15.25
N HIS A 48 11.75 -9.10 15.99
CA HIS A 48 10.81 -9.47 17.08
C HIS A 48 11.08 -8.76 18.40
N ARG A 49 12.30 -8.26 18.59
CA ARG A 49 12.74 -7.59 19.82
C ARG A 49 13.72 -6.47 19.51
N VAL A 50 13.69 -5.44 20.36
CA VAL A 50 14.69 -4.38 20.39
C VAL A 50 16.00 -4.94 20.97
N GLY A 51 17.14 -4.41 20.53
CA GLY A 51 18.45 -4.71 21.11
C GLY A 51 19.37 -5.50 20.18
N ASP A 52 20.30 -6.25 20.77
CA ASP A 52 21.36 -6.96 20.06
C ASP A 52 20.86 -8.28 19.48
N ASN A 53 20.24 -8.18 18.31
CA ASN A 53 19.70 -9.27 17.51
C ASN A 53 19.92 -8.90 16.04
N PRO A 54 21.10 -9.17 15.48
CA PRO A 54 21.43 -8.78 14.12
C PRO A 54 20.70 -9.65 13.09
N LEU A 55 20.17 -8.99 12.06
CA LEU A 55 19.84 -9.64 10.79
C LEU A 55 21.09 -9.58 9.92
N HIS A 56 21.63 -10.75 9.61
CA HIS A 56 22.76 -10.90 8.72
C HIS A 56 22.28 -10.95 7.29
N TRP A 57 23.08 -10.39 6.38
CA TRP A 57 22.87 -10.52 4.95
C TRP A 57 24.20 -10.61 4.20
N SER A 58 24.17 -11.18 3.00
CA SER A 58 25.31 -11.21 2.08
C SER A 58 24.85 -11.19 0.63
N VAL A 59 25.73 -10.79 -0.28
CA VAL A 59 25.53 -10.85 -1.73
C VAL A 59 26.62 -11.70 -2.35
N ASN A 60 26.25 -12.72 -3.12
CA ASN A 60 27.18 -13.66 -3.76
C ASN A 60 28.17 -14.33 -2.76
N GLY A 61 27.78 -14.45 -1.50
CA GLY A 61 28.62 -14.97 -0.41
C GLY A 61 29.67 -13.98 0.11
N ILE A 62 29.68 -12.74 -0.40
CA ILE A 62 30.58 -11.65 -0.01
C ILE A 62 29.84 -10.71 0.96
N GLY A 63 30.60 -10.05 1.84
CA GLY A 63 30.11 -8.91 2.62
C GLY A 63 29.04 -9.29 3.64
N GLN A 64 29.38 -10.21 4.57
CA GLN A 64 28.50 -10.52 5.70
C GLN A 64 28.36 -9.29 6.61
N GLU A 65 27.31 -8.52 6.37
CA GLU A 65 26.98 -7.33 7.13
C GLU A 65 25.77 -7.59 8.03
N THR A 66 25.62 -6.73 9.05
CA THR A 66 24.53 -6.86 10.02
C THR A 66 23.62 -5.65 10.00
N ILE A 67 22.33 -5.92 10.19
CA ILE A 67 21.28 -4.94 10.42
C ILE A 67 20.85 -5.09 11.87
N ARG A 68 21.04 -4.03 12.66
CA ARG A 68 20.59 -4.01 14.06
C ARG A 68 19.11 -3.67 14.14
N ALA A 69 18.41 -4.27 15.09
CA ALA A 69 17.03 -3.94 15.39
C ALA A 69 16.94 -2.49 15.88
N GLY A 70 16.02 -1.72 15.29
CA GLY A 70 15.68 -0.39 15.79
C GLY A 70 14.69 -0.47 16.96
N GLU A 71 14.17 0.69 17.38
CA GLU A 71 13.12 0.77 18.41
C GLU A 71 11.75 0.32 17.88
N ASP A 72 11.56 0.37 16.56
CA ASP A 72 10.34 -0.04 15.87
C ASP A 72 10.35 -1.54 15.52
N LEU A 73 9.28 -2.25 15.92
CA LEU A 73 9.11 -3.70 15.70
C LEU A 73 8.13 -4.05 14.56
N HIS A 74 7.84 -3.11 13.66
CA HIS A 74 7.01 -3.34 12.48
C HIS A 74 7.84 -3.60 11.21
N TYR A 75 7.18 -4.13 10.19
CA TYR A 75 7.80 -4.29 8.87
C TYR A 75 8.21 -2.95 8.29
N ARG A 76 9.48 -2.82 7.98
CA ARG A 76 10.07 -1.62 7.38
C ARG A 76 11.10 -1.99 6.32
N TRP A 77 11.27 -1.10 5.37
CA TRP A 77 12.36 -1.16 4.40
C TRP A 77 13.68 -0.79 5.04
N TYR A 78 14.65 -1.70 4.94
CA TYR A 78 16.04 -1.45 5.24
C TYR A 78 16.79 -1.26 3.93
N GLU A 79 17.52 -0.16 3.83
CA GLU A 79 18.32 0.19 2.68
C GLU A 79 19.80 -0.12 2.94
N ARG A 80 20.47 -0.79 2.01
CA ARG A 80 21.90 -1.12 2.09
C ARG A 80 22.59 -0.83 0.76
N THR A 81 23.82 -0.35 0.84
CA THR A 81 24.68 -0.19 -0.33
C THR A 81 25.37 -1.51 -0.62
N VAL A 82 25.32 -1.98 -1.86
CA VAL A 82 26.09 -3.14 -2.34
C VAL A 82 27.15 -2.61 -3.29
N LYS A 83 28.41 -2.99 -3.07
CA LYS A 83 29.50 -2.53 -3.93
C LYS A 83 29.40 -3.16 -5.31
N SER A 84 29.67 -2.37 -6.36
CA SER A 84 29.62 -2.88 -7.74
C SER A 84 30.51 -4.11 -7.94
N GLY A 85 31.67 -4.16 -7.27
CA GLY A 85 32.58 -5.30 -7.30
C GLY A 85 32.06 -6.58 -6.64
N ASP A 86 31.00 -6.49 -5.82
CA ASP A 86 30.34 -7.66 -5.21
C ASP A 86 29.22 -8.22 -6.10
N LEU A 87 28.85 -7.48 -7.15
CA LEU A 87 27.85 -7.85 -8.14
C LEU A 87 28.49 -8.44 -9.40
N ARG A 88 27.71 -9.21 -10.14
CA ARG A 88 28.13 -9.80 -11.42
C ARG A 88 27.03 -9.74 -12.46
N ASP A 89 27.39 -9.85 -13.72
CA ASP A 89 26.42 -10.03 -14.80
C ASP A 89 25.69 -11.38 -14.63
N GLY A 90 24.36 -11.36 -14.77
CA GLY A 90 23.49 -12.50 -14.55
C GLY A 90 23.03 -12.66 -13.10
N ASP A 91 23.06 -13.90 -12.59
CA ASP A 91 22.42 -14.26 -11.32
C ASP A 91 23.22 -13.79 -10.10
N ASN A 92 22.61 -12.93 -9.30
CA ASN A 92 23.14 -12.43 -8.03
C ASN A 92 22.32 -12.98 -6.87
N THR A 93 23.01 -13.55 -5.89
CA THR A 93 22.38 -14.26 -4.77
C THR A 93 22.43 -13.42 -3.50
N VAL A 94 21.27 -13.02 -2.98
CA VAL A 94 21.13 -12.39 -1.65
C VAL A 94 20.74 -13.46 -0.64
N GLU A 95 21.50 -13.61 0.45
CA GLU A 95 21.15 -14.50 1.55
C GLU A 95 20.91 -13.72 2.84
N LEU A 96 19.93 -14.14 3.64
CA LEU A 96 19.63 -13.53 4.95
C LEU A 96 19.38 -14.57 6.05
N TRP A 97 19.82 -14.26 7.27
CA TRP A 97 19.62 -15.10 8.46
C TRP A 97 19.73 -14.30 9.77
N ALA A 98 19.32 -14.90 10.88
CA ALA A 98 19.51 -14.35 12.23
C ALA A 98 20.32 -15.31 13.09
N ASP A 99 20.83 -14.86 14.25
CA ASP A 99 21.62 -15.72 15.16
C ASP A 99 20.77 -16.64 16.04
N ASP A 100 19.53 -16.24 16.30
CA ASP A 100 18.59 -17.00 17.13
C ASP A 100 18.37 -18.40 16.57
N ALA A 101 18.22 -19.38 17.48
CA ALA A 101 17.84 -20.74 17.11
C ALA A 101 16.33 -20.88 16.90
N ALA A 102 15.55 -20.05 17.58
CA ALA A 102 14.09 -20.00 17.52
C ALA A 102 13.64 -18.84 16.61
N MET A 103 12.37 -18.87 16.21
CA MET A 103 11.70 -17.81 15.41
C MET A 103 11.42 -16.55 16.26
N THR A 104 12.47 -16.03 16.89
CA THR A 104 12.48 -14.87 17.79
C THR A 104 13.47 -13.80 17.33
N GLY A 105 14.15 -14.03 16.21
CA GLY A 105 15.10 -13.12 15.60
C GLY A 105 14.38 -12.08 14.75
N TRP A 106 14.15 -12.44 13.50
CA TRP A 106 13.61 -11.54 12.48
C TRP A 106 12.57 -12.25 11.62
N SER A 107 11.63 -11.48 11.09
CA SER A 107 10.68 -11.93 10.09
C SER A 107 10.89 -11.15 8.79
N LEU A 108 11.07 -11.84 7.67
CA LEU A 108 11.23 -11.26 6.34
C LEU A 108 9.91 -11.34 5.57
N ALA A 109 9.51 -10.24 4.94
CA ALA A 109 8.29 -10.21 4.15
C ALA A 109 8.36 -11.17 2.95
N LEU A 110 7.24 -11.84 2.71
CA LEU A 110 7.07 -12.89 1.71
C LEU A 110 5.72 -12.69 1.01
N GLU A 111 5.75 -12.63 -0.32
CA GLU A 111 4.55 -12.71 -1.15
C GLU A 111 4.14 -14.17 -1.28
N ALA A 112 3.04 -14.54 -0.61
CA ALA A 112 2.52 -15.91 -0.61
C ALA A 112 1.69 -16.19 -1.87
N GLY A 113 1.79 -17.41 -2.40
CA GLY A 113 0.96 -17.90 -3.51
C GLY A 113 1.53 -17.65 -4.90
N ALA A 114 2.64 -16.90 -5.02
CA ALA A 114 3.37 -16.78 -6.27
C ALA A 114 4.05 -18.12 -6.65
N ALA A 115 4.12 -18.43 -7.95
CA ALA A 115 4.93 -19.52 -8.44
C ALA A 115 6.39 -19.28 -8.00
N PRO A 116 7.11 -20.28 -7.46
CA PRO A 116 8.46 -20.06 -6.97
C PRO A 116 9.37 -19.54 -8.08
N SER A 117 9.88 -18.32 -7.94
CA SER A 117 10.74 -17.69 -8.92
C SER A 117 11.96 -17.13 -8.21
N ASN A 118 12.98 -17.97 -8.05
CA ASN A 118 14.28 -17.59 -7.51
C ASN A 118 14.31 -17.21 -6.02
N SER A 119 13.34 -17.69 -5.24
CA SER A 119 13.39 -17.64 -3.78
C SER A 119 13.50 -19.05 -3.19
N ALA A 120 14.36 -19.22 -2.20
CA ALA A 120 14.59 -20.50 -1.55
C ALA A 120 14.85 -20.34 -0.05
N LEU A 121 14.56 -21.40 0.67
CA LEU A 121 14.71 -21.55 2.11
C LEU A 121 15.61 -22.74 2.41
N THR A 122 16.40 -22.64 3.47
CA THR A 122 17.13 -23.76 4.08
C THR A 122 16.67 -23.93 5.52
N ASP A 123 16.73 -25.15 6.06
CA ASP A 123 16.49 -25.44 7.48
C ASP A 123 17.74 -26.03 8.16
N ASP A 124 18.87 -26.11 7.45
CA ASP A 124 20.13 -26.72 7.91
C ASP A 124 21.33 -25.75 7.80
N GLY A 125 21.04 -24.45 7.82
CA GLY A 125 22.07 -23.40 7.83
C GLY A 125 22.75 -23.18 6.48
N GLY A 126 22.13 -23.61 5.37
CA GLY A 126 22.59 -23.34 4.00
C GLY A 126 23.10 -24.55 3.23
N THR A 127 22.96 -25.75 3.78
CA THR A 127 23.43 -27.00 3.13
C THR A 127 22.44 -27.47 2.07
N THR A 128 21.15 -27.49 2.39
CA THR A 128 20.08 -27.85 1.45
C THR A 128 19.07 -26.72 1.30
N TRP A 129 18.52 -26.57 0.09
CA TRP A 129 17.66 -25.47 -0.29
C TRP A 129 16.38 -25.97 -0.97
N ARG A 130 15.25 -25.34 -0.64
CA ARG A 130 13.93 -25.65 -1.21
C ARG A 130 13.15 -24.37 -1.52
N SER A 131 12.37 -24.41 -2.58
CA SER A 131 11.53 -23.30 -3.06
C SER A 131 10.03 -23.55 -2.88
N HIS A 132 9.67 -24.51 -2.04
CA HIS A 132 8.29 -24.88 -1.72
C HIS A 132 8.14 -25.10 -0.22
N ARG A 133 6.89 -25.04 0.29
CA ARG A 133 6.58 -25.20 1.72
C ARG A 133 7.29 -24.16 2.62
N MET A 134 7.39 -22.93 2.16
CA MET A 134 8.01 -21.78 2.82
C MET A 134 7.05 -21.11 3.83
N GLY A 135 7.49 -20.02 4.46
CA GLY A 135 6.77 -19.28 5.49
C GLY A 135 6.79 -19.99 6.85
N TYR A 136 6.43 -19.30 7.93
CA TYR A 136 6.64 -19.78 9.30
C TYR A 136 6.06 -21.18 9.62
N LEU A 137 4.96 -21.59 8.97
CA LEU A 137 4.33 -22.92 9.12
C LEU A 137 4.65 -23.90 7.99
N ASN A 138 5.56 -23.56 7.09
CA ASN A 138 5.93 -24.39 5.95
C ASN A 138 4.76 -24.76 5.02
N ALA A 139 3.79 -23.86 4.88
CA ALA A 139 2.51 -24.14 4.23
C ALA A 139 2.37 -23.51 2.84
N ILE A 140 3.24 -22.56 2.48
CA ILE A 140 3.06 -21.74 1.28
C ILE A 140 4.24 -21.88 0.31
N SER A 141 4.09 -21.35 -0.88
CA SER A 141 5.22 -21.01 -1.76
C SER A 141 5.16 -19.51 -2.01
N GLY A 142 6.28 -18.90 -2.41
CA GLY A 142 6.30 -17.46 -2.60
C GLY A 142 7.66 -16.88 -2.91
N ASN A 143 7.69 -15.55 -2.99
CA ASN A 143 8.90 -14.77 -3.25
C ASN A 143 9.16 -13.77 -2.13
N TYR A 144 10.39 -13.72 -1.64
CA TYR A 144 10.76 -12.80 -0.56
C TYR A 144 10.83 -11.36 -1.09
N CYS A 145 10.36 -10.39 -0.31
CA CYS A 145 10.39 -8.96 -0.65
C CYS A 145 11.80 -8.38 -0.49
N VAL A 146 12.66 -8.72 -1.45
CA VAL A 146 14.04 -8.24 -1.59
C VAL A 146 14.18 -7.62 -2.98
N ARG A 147 14.69 -6.39 -3.03
CA ARG A 147 14.80 -5.63 -4.28
C ARG A 147 16.17 -5.01 -4.41
N VAL A 148 16.67 -4.90 -5.63
CA VAL A 148 17.92 -4.20 -5.94
C VAL A 148 17.64 -3.11 -6.95
N ARG A 149 18.08 -1.88 -6.69
CA ARG A 149 18.05 -0.78 -7.66
C ARG A 149 19.46 -0.52 -8.16
N LEU A 150 19.62 -0.54 -9.49
CA LEU A 150 20.85 -0.17 -10.17
C LEU A 150 20.73 1.22 -10.77
N GLU A 151 21.84 1.94 -10.83
CA GLU A 151 21.92 3.21 -11.56
C GLU A 151 21.68 2.99 -13.06
N GLU A 152 22.10 1.84 -13.60
CA GLU A 152 21.89 1.50 -15.00
C GLU A 152 20.47 1.03 -15.30
N GLY A 153 19.93 1.55 -16.39
CA GLY A 153 18.63 1.15 -16.94
C GLY A 153 17.54 2.18 -16.66
N ARG A 154 16.31 1.74 -16.86
CA ARG A 154 15.11 2.56 -16.66
C ARG A 154 13.98 1.65 -16.20
N ASP A 155 13.23 2.10 -15.20
CA ASP A 155 11.96 1.48 -14.83
C ASP A 155 10.98 1.49 -16.02
N ASP A 156 10.09 0.49 -16.05
CA ASP A 156 8.98 0.46 -17.00
C ASP A 156 8.09 1.71 -16.80
N PRO A 157 7.44 2.22 -17.86
CA PRO A 157 6.48 3.30 -17.70
C PRO A 157 5.32 2.87 -16.75
N PRO A 158 4.72 3.81 -16.01
CA PRO A 158 3.56 3.52 -15.18
C PRO A 158 2.41 2.97 -16.04
N PRO A 159 1.62 2.01 -15.53
CA PRO A 159 0.47 1.47 -16.24
C PRO A 159 -0.63 2.52 -16.39
N ASP A 160 -1.50 2.36 -17.39
CA ASP A 160 -2.73 3.13 -17.49
C ASP A 160 -3.73 2.73 -16.38
N MET A 161 -4.64 3.64 -16.06
CA MET A 161 -5.72 3.38 -15.10
C MET A 161 -6.72 2.34 -15.64
N VAL A 162 -6.97 1.30 -14.86
CA VAL A 162 -8.00 0.27 -15.15
C VAL A 162 -9.30 0.58 -14.39
N TRP A 163 -10.42 0.58 -15.10
CA TRP A 163 -11.73 0.93 -14.55
C TRP A 163 -12.62 -0.29 -14.36
N GLU A 164 -13.49 -0.24 -13.34
CA GLU A 164 -14.54 -1.24 -13.19
C GLU A 164 -15.65 -0.97 -14.19
N SER A 165 -16.29 -2.03 -14.71
CA SER A 165 -17.49 -1.84 -15.52
C SER A 165 -18.69 -1.54 -14.62
N ALA A 166 -19.41 -0.45 -14.90
CA ALA A 166 -20.67 -0.16 -14.21
C ALA A 166 -21.76 -1.22 -14.46
N GLY A 167 -21.61 -2.02 -15.52
CA GLY A 167 -22.46 -3.16 -15.85
C GLY A 167 -22.07 -4.48 -15.19
N HIS A 168 -20.94 -4.54 -14.47
CA HIS A 168 -20.53 -5.75 -13.77
C HIS A 168 -21.58 -6.16 -12.72
N PRO A 169 -21.93 -7.46 -12.56
CA PRO A 169 -23.00 -7.89 -11.64
C PRO A 169 -22.82 -7.40 -10.19
N ARG A 170 -21.58 -7.34 -9.70
CA ARG A 170 -21.28 -6.80 -8.37
C ARG A 170 -21.39 -5.28 -8.30
N ALA A 171 -21.10 -4.55 -9.39
CA ALA A 171 -21.32 -3.11 -9.45
C ALA A 171 -22.83 -2.79 -9.44
N LEU A 172 -23.64 -3.61 -10.13
CA LEU A 172 -25.10 -3.52 -10.08
C LEU A 172 -25.64 -3.82 -8.66
N SER A 173 -25.13 -4.86 -7.99
CA SER A 173 -25.50 -5.16 -6.61
C SER A 173 -25.10 -4.03 -5.64
N MET A 174 -23.90 -3.47 -5.81
CA MET A 174 -23.47 -2.29 -5.05
C MET A 174 -24.40 -1.09 -5.29
N ARG A 175 -24.84 -0.85 -6.53
CA ARG A 175 -25.79 0.22 -6.86
C ARG A 175 -27.12 0.07 -6.11
N GLU A 176 -27.61 -1.15 -5.92
CA GLU A 176 -28.84 -1.41 -5.16
C GLU A 176 -28.69 -1.11 -3.66
N ARG A 177 -27.47 -1.24 -3.11
CA ARG A 177 -27.15 -0.91 -1.72
C ARG A 177 -27.01 0.59 -1.47
N ILE A 178 -26.68 1.37 -2.50
CA ILE A 178 -26.55 2.82 -2.37
C ILE A 178 -27.93 3.44 -2.07
N PRO A 179 -28.07 4.27 -1.01
CA PRO A 179 -29.34 4.92 -0.71
C PRO A 179 -29.90 5.72 -1.90
N ARG A 180 -31.15 5.46 -2.30
CA ARG A 180 -31.81 6.06 -3.48
C ARG A 180 -31.69 7.59 -3.58
N ARG A 181 -31.75 8.29 -2.44
CA ARG A 181 -31.59 9.76 -2.36
C ARG A 181 -30.25 10.25 -2.91
N ILE A 182 -29.22 9.41 -2.85
CA ILE A 182 -27.87 9.70 -3.34
C ILE A 182 -27.79 9.44 -4.84
N ALA A 183 -28.38 8.33 -5.30
CA ALA A 183 -28.40 7.98 -6.72
C ALA A 183 -29.13 9.04 -7.58
N ASN A 184 -30.19 9.65 -7.04
CA ASN A 184 -31.06 10.60 -7.74
C ASN A 184 -30.65 12.08 -7.62
N GLY A 185 -29.55 12.40 -6.93
CA GLY A 185 -29.07 13.79 -6.85
C GLY A 185 -28.68 14.33 -8.22
N SER A 186 -29.03 15.59 -8.53
CA SER A 186 -28.72 16.18 -9.83
C SER A 186 -27.29 16.72 -9.95
N GLU A 187 -26.70 17.19 -8.84
CA GLU A 187 -25.35 17.77 -8.81
C GLU A 187 -24.31 16.77 -8.30
N LEU A 188 -23.18 16.64 -9.00
CA LEU A 188 -22.13 15.69 -8.66
C LEU A 188 -21.57 15.91 -7.25
N LEU A 189 -21.30 17.16 -6.85
CA LEU A 189 -20.74 17.46 -5.53
C LEU A 189 -21.70 17.01 -4.41
N THR A 190 -22.99 17.26 -4.60
CA THR A 190 -24.03 16.83 -3.65
C THR A 190 -24.07 15.30 -3.53
N ARG A 191 -23.97 14.56 -4.64
CA ARG A 191 -23.90 13.08 -4.63
C ARG A 191 -22.64 12.58 -3.92
N VAL A 192 -21.47 13.15 -4.25
CA VAL A 192 -20.17 12.81 -3.66
C VAL A 192 -20.17 13.04 -2.14
N ARG A 193 -20.69 14.19 -1.68
CA ARG A 193 -20.86 14.48 -0.24
C ARG A 193 -21.77 13.48 0.44
N ALA A 194 -22.90 13.14 -0.17
CA ALA A 194 -23.84 12.21 0.40
C ALA A 194 -23.29 10.76 0.47
N LEU A 195 -22.52 10.33 -0.54
CA LEU A 195 -21.80 9.05 -0.53
C LEU A 195 -20.75 9.02 0.58
N SER A 196 -19.90 10.04 0.66
CA SER A 196 -18.87 10.16 1.69
C SER A 196 -19.47 10.10 3.09
N ALA A 197 -20.55 10.86 3.34
CA ALA A 197 -21.25 10.85 4.61
C ALA A 197 -21.84 9.46 4.95
N TRP A 198 -22.49 8.79 3.98
CA TRP A 198 -23.05 7.46 4.18
C TRP A 198 -21.95 6.46 4.57
N ILE A 199 -20.86 6.40 3.81
CA ILE A 199 -19.76 5.46 4.03
C ILE A 199 -19.04 5.77 5.34
N SER A 200 -18.74 7.03 5.63
CA SER A 200 -18.11 7.45 6.90
C SER A 200 -18.92 7.05 8.14
N THR A 201 -20.25 6.93 8.02
CA THR A 201 -21.12 6.48 9.13
C THR A 201 -21.39 4.98 9.16
N SER A 202 -20.91 4.22 8.18
CA SER A 202 -21.29 2.82 8.03
C SER A 202 -20.54 1.88 8.99
N TRP A 203 -19.35 2.24 9.49
CA TRP A 203 -18.62 1.47 10.51
C TRP A 203 -17.62 2.33 11.30
N GLU A 204 -17.12 1.83 12.44
CA GLU A 204 -15.97 2.45 13.15
C GLU A 204 -14.67 2.06 12.44
N HIS A 205 -13.78 3.03 12.22
CA HIS A 205 -12.44 2.75 11.73
C HIS A 205 -11.65 1.76 12.63
N SER A 206 -11.19 0.65 12.05
CA SER A 206 -10.41 -0.38 12.75
C SER A 206 -9.13 -0.72 11.98
N GLY A 207 -7.97 -0.31 12.51
CA GLY A 207 -6.65 -0.60 11.92
C GLY A 207 -6.01 -1.88 12.45
N SER A 208 -4.81 -2.20 11.95
CA SER A 208 -4.01 -3.38 12.33
C SER A 208 -3.62 -3.48 13.80
N ARG A 209 -3.77 -2.41 14.59
CA ARG A 209 -3.61 -2.43 16.06
C ARG A 209 -4.88 -2.85 16.81
N ARG A 210 -6.02 -2.97 16.12
CA ARG A 210 -7.35 -3.22 16.70
C ARG A 210 -8.05 -4.43 16.09
N GLY A 211 -7.77 -4.74 14.83
CA GLY A 211 -8.23 -5.93 14.12
C GLY A 211 -7.10 -6.90 13.81
N THR A 212 -7.46 -8.16 13.55
CA THR A 212 -6.55 -9.23 13.15
C THR A 212 -6.82 -9.73 11.73
N ALA A 213 -8.06 -9.62 11.24
CA ALA A 213 -8.45 -10.06 9.90
C ALA A 213 -8.59 -8.90 8.92
N TYR A 214 -7.69 -8.80 7.94
CA TYR A 214 -7.75 -7.80 6.87
C TYR A 214 -8.98 -8.02 5.97
N ALA A 215 -9.82 -6.99 5.82
CA ALA A 215 -10.96 -7.09 4.91
C ALA A 215 -10.47 -7.06 3.45
N PRO A 216 -10.96 -7.96 2.57
CA PRO A 216 -10.63 -7.87 1.15
C PRO A 216 -11.14 -6.54 0.58
N TRP A 217 -10.55 -6.09 -0.53
CA TRP A 217 -11.00 -4.88 -1.25
C TRP A 217 -12.29 -5.13 -2.02
N ASP A 218 -13.31 -5.59 -1.32
CA ASP A 218 -14.64 -5.86 -1.83
C ASP A 218 -15.63 -5.00 -1.03
N ALA A 219 -16.22 -4.00 -1.68
CA ALA A 219 -17.02 -2.96 -1.01
C ALA A 219 -18.16 -3.54 -0.15
N GLU A 220 -18.81 -4.60 -0.65
CA GLU A 220 -19.92 -5.22 0.06
C GLU A 220 -19.50 -6.02 1.28
N THR A 221 -18.38 -6.75 1.18
CA THR A 221 -17.74 -7.44 2.30
C THR A 221 -17.22 -6.45 3.33
N ILE A 222 -16.59 -5.36 2.89
CA ILE A 222 -16.12 -4.28 3.78
C ILE A 222 -17.26 -3.71 4.61
N LEU A 223 -18.38 -3.36 3.97
CA LEU A 223 -19.57 -2.85 4.66
C LEU A 223 -20.06 -3.85 5.72
N ALA A 224 -20.20 -5.13 5.34
CA ALA A 224 -20.68 -6.17 6.24
C ALA A 224 -19.71 -6.44 7.40
N TRP A 225 -18.40 -6.54 7.13
CA TRP A 225 -17.38 -6.81 8.14
C TRP A 225 -17.20 -5.62 9.08
N GLY A 226 -17.20 -4.40 8.54
CA GLY A 226 -17.07 -3.18 9.31
C GLY A 226 -18.24 -3.00 10.29
N GLU A 227 -19.47 -3.18 9.82
CA GLU A 227 -20.68 -3.07 10.64
C GLU A 227 -20.69 -4.13 11.77
N ASN A 228 -20.42 -5.39 11.42
CA ASN A 228 -20.44 -6.50 12.38
C ASN A 228 -19.17 -6.63 13.23
N ARG A 229 -18.10 -5.89 12.88
CA ARG A 229 -16.74 -5.97 13.45
C ARG A 229 -16.15 -7.38 13.43
N GLN A 230 -16.56 -8.19 12.48
CA GLN A 230 -16.22 -9.59 12.39
C GLN A 230 -15.75 -9.91 10.98
N GLY A 231 -14.53 -10.44 10.90
CA GLY A 231 -13.89 -10.88 9.68
C GLY A 231 -13.81 -12.40 9.57
N HIS A 232 -12.87 -12.84 8.74
CA HIS A 232 -12.64 -14.26 8.48
C HIS A 232 -12.37 -15.03 9.79
N ASN A 233 -12.93 -16.24 9.90
CA ASN A 233 -12.82 -17.10 11.09
C ASN A 233 -13.34 -16.45 12.40
N GLY A 234 -14.25 -15.47 12.30
CA GLY A 234 -14.83 -14.81 13.47
C GLY A 234 -13.90 -13.78 14.16
N GLU A 235 -12.72 -13.57 13.59
CA GLU A 235 -11.70 -12.64 14.06
C GLU A 235 -12.15 -11.18 13.95
N SER A 236 -11.52 -10.28 14.70
CA SER A 236 -11.82 -8.85 14.61
C SER A 236 -11.39 -8.28 13.27
N SER A 237 -12.31 -7.62 12.57
CA SER A 237 -12.04 -7.07 11.25
C SER A 237 -11.11 -5.84 11.30
N ILE A 238 -10.16 -5.78 10.37
CA ILE A 238 -9.43 -4.57 10.01
C ILE A 238 -10.19 -3.93 8.85
N THR A 239 -10.80 -2.78 9.13
CA THR A 239 -11.58 -1.95 8.19
C THR A 239 -11.19 -0.48 8.38
N MET A 240 -9.95 -0.16 7.98
CA MET A 240 -9.32 1.15 8.10
C MET A 240 -9.47 2.05 6.86
N CYS A 241 -8.82 3.21 6.85
CA CYS A 241 -8.90 4.25 5.80
C CYS A 241 -8.97 3.71 4.36
N VAL A 242 -8.13 2.74 4.02
CA VAL A 242 -8.11 2.03 2.72
C VAL A 242 -9.49 1.53 2.31
N HIS A 243 -10.19 0.87 3.22
CA HIS A 243 -11.47 0.24 2.98
C HIS A 243 -12.60 1.26 2.79
N TYR A 244 -12.50 2.45 3.40
CA TYR A 244 -13.42 3.55 3.13
C TYR A 244 -13.25 4.07 1.72
N ALA A 245 -12.00 4.31 1.29
CA ALA A 245 -11.70 4.79 -0.05
C ALA A 245 -12.07 3.77 -1.14
N VAL A 246 -11.77 2.48 -0.92
CA VAL A 246 -12.15 1.39 -1.81
C VAL A 246 -13.68 1.30 -1.94
N THR A 247 -14.40 1.26 -0.83
CA THR A 247 -15.87 1.23 -0.83
C THR A 247 -16.46 2.44 -1.53
N PHE A 248 -15.89 3.63 -1.30
CA PHE A 248 -16.31 4.87 -1.94
C PHE A 248 -16.04 4.87 -3.44
N ALA A 249 -14.84 4.49 -3.87
CA ALA A 249 -14.49 4.40 -5.29
C ALA A 249 -15.40 3.38 -6.00
N SER A 250 -15.60 2.18 -5.43
CA SER A 250 -16.53 1.18 -5.97
C SER A 250 -17.97 1.70 -6.05
N ALA A 251 -18.44 2.45 -5.06
CA ALA A 251 -19.77 3.07 -5.08
C ALA A 251 -19.89 4.14 -6.18
N CYS A 252 -18.87 4.96 -6.37
CA CYS A 252 -18.79 5.94 -7.46
C CYS A 252 -18.81 5.25 -8.83
N GLN A 253 -17.96 4.22 -9.03
CA GLN A 253 -17.92 3.45 -10.28
C GLN A 253 -19.27 2.78 -10.57
N ALA A 254 -19.90 2.19 -9.55
CA ALA A 254 -21.25 1.64 -9.66
C ALA A 254 -22.30 2.69 -10.07
N LEU A 255 -22.05 3.99 -9.88
CA LEU A 255 -22.92 5.09 -10.30
C LEU A 255 -22.46 5.80 -11.58
N GLY A 256 -21.44 5.27 -12.27
CA GLY A 256 -20.84 5.90 -13.45
C GLY A 256 -20.08 7.20 -13.14
N ILE A 257 -19.59 7.34 -11.91
CA ILE A 257 -18.79 8.49 -11.47
C ILE A 257 -17.31 8.06 -11.48
N PRO A 258 -16.44 8.70 -12.28
CA PRO A 258 -15.02 8.38 -12.28
C PRO A 258 -14.39 8.72 -10.93
N ALA A 259 -13.95 7.68 -10.22
CA ALA A 259 -13.26 7.81 -8.95
C ALA A 259 -12.12 6.79 -8.86
N ARG A 260 -11.00 7.20 -8.26
CA ARG A 260 -9.81 6.36 -8.06
C ARG A 260 -9.26 6.46 -6.65
N CYS A 261 -8.38 5.54 -6.29
CA CYS A 261 -7.77 5.47 -4.97
C CYS A 261 -6.37 6.09 -4.95
N SER A 262 -6.07 6.85 -3.89
CA SER A 262 -4.76 7.44 -3.65
C SER A 262 -4.20 7.03 -2.30
N ALA A 263 -2.97 6.50 -2.29
CA ALA A 263 -2.21 6.29 -1.08
C ALA A 263 -1.30 7.49 -0.82
N LEU A 264 -1.40 8.01 0.40
CA LEU A 264 -0.71 9.19 0.88
C LEU A 264 0.31 8.77 1.94
N MET A 265 1.46 9.43 1.98
CA MET A 265 2.49 9.12 2.96
C MET A 265 3.22 10.37 3.44
N GLY A 266 3.41 10.46 4.75
CA GLY A 266 4.27 11.48 5.36
C GLY A 266 5.75 11.19 5.18
N THR A 267 6.20 10.05 5.68
CA THR A 267 7.61 9.63 5.65
C THR A 267 7.66 8.12 5.37
N PRO A 268 8.55 7.62 4.47
CA PRO A 268 8.76 6.19 4.31
C PRO A 268 9.01 5.48 5.65
N ASN A 269 8.49 4.25 5.79
CA ASN A 269 8.55 3.42 7.01
C ASN A 269 7.81 3.98 8.25
N SER A 270 7.17 5.15 8.17
CA SER A 270 6.41 5.71 9.28
C SER A 270 4.94 5.28 9.25
N TYR A 271 4.23 5.53 10.35
CA TYR A 271 2.77 5.33 10.45
C TYR A 271 1.97 6.54 9.94
N GLU A 272 2.62 7.49 9.27
CA GLU A 272 2.01 8.75 8.80
C GLU A 272 1.35 8.60 7.42
N GLY A 273 0.88 7.40 7.11
CA GLY A 273 0.13 7.11 5.89
C GLY A 273 -1.35 7.48 6.01
N HIS A 274 -1.99 7.69 4.87
CA HIS A 274 -3.44 7.75 4.75
C HIS A 274 -3.87 7.25 3.38
N PHE A 275 -5.13 6.87 3.23
CA PHE A 275 -5.64 6.36 1.97
C PHE A 275 -7.01 6.98 1.70
N VAL A 276 -7.12 7.67 0.57
CA VAL A 276 -8.26 8.52 0.20
C VAL A 276 -8.75 8.19 -1.21
N ALA A 277 -9.87 8.80 -1.60
CA ALA A 277 -10.36 8.75 -2.96
C ALA A 277 -10.11 10.08 -3.67
N GLU A 278 -10.03 10.02 -4.99
CA GLU A 278 -10.12 11.18 -5.88
C GLU A 278 -11.30 10.99 -6.83
N VAL A 279 -12.09 12.04 -7.05
CA VAL A 279 -13.22 12.05 -7.99
C VAL A 279 -12.97 13.08 -9.07
N TRP A 280 -13.22 12.73 -10.33
CA TRP A 280 -13.11 13.69 -11.43
C TRP A 280 -14.34 14.60 -11.45
N PHE A 281 -14.11 15.91 -11.45
CA PHE A 281 -15.15 16.91 -11.64
C PHE A 281 -14.93 17.64 -12.96
N ASP A 282 -15.86 17.45 -13.90
CA ASP A 282 -15.80 18.10 -15.21
C ASP A 282 -15.90 19.63 -15.12
N ASP A 283 -16.73 20.15 -14.21
CA ASP A 283 -16.89 21.60 -13.99
C ASP A 283 -15.57 22.29 -13.59
N TYR A 284 -14.70 21.56 -12.88
CA TYR A 284 -13.39 22.06 -12.43
C TYR A 284 -12.22 21.53 -13.28
N ARG A 285 -12.50 20.59 -14.20
CA ARG A 285 -11.51 19.85 -15.02
C ARG A 285 -10.35 19.30 -14.19
N LYS A 286 -10.65 18.73 -13.02
CA LYS A 286 -9.62 18.16 -12.13
C LYS A 286 -10.14 17.04 -11.25
N TRP A 287 -9.19 16.25 -10.75
CA TRP A 287 -9.38 15.32 -9.66
C TRP A 287 -9.50 16.07 -8.33
N VAL A 288 -10.60 15.87 -7.63
CA VAL A 288 -10.85 16.44 -6.29
C VAL A 288 -10.62 15.35 -5.25
N MET A 289 -9.89 15.68 -4.18
CA MET A 289 -9.68 14.77 -3.06
C MET A 289 -10.96 14.64 -2.24
N VAL A 290 -11.36 13.39 -1.96
CA VAL A 290 -12.47 13.06 -1.07
C VAL A 290 -11.96 12.08 -0.02
N ASP A 291 -12.16 12.40 1.25
CA ASP A 291 -11.84 11.53 2.36
C ASP A 291 -13.11 10.91 2.94
N PRO A 292 -13.53 9.72 2.46
CA PRO A 292 -14.72 9.03 2.93
C PRO A 292 -14.55 8.41 4.31
N ASN A 293 -13.32 8.35 4.85
CA ASN A 293 -13.10 7.87 6.22
C ASN A 293 -13.67 8.91 7.20
N ILE A 294 -13.19 10.15 7.15
CA ILE A 294 -13.57 11.21 8.09
C ILE A 294 -14.63 12.20 7.56
N ASP A 295 -15.16 11.92 6.36
CA ASP A 295 -16.12 12.75 5.63
C ASP A 295 -15.63 14.19 5.45
N ALA A 296 -14.51 14.34 4.75
CA ALA A 296 -13.85 15.63 4.51
C ALA A 296 -13.54 15.85 3.03
N ILE A 297 -13.70 17.10 2.60
CA ILE A 297 -13.22 17.61 1.31
C ILE A 297 -12.65 19.00 1.60
N LEU A 298 -11.53 19.34 0.97
CA LEU A 298 -10.87 20.64 1.16
C LEU A 298 -11.28 21.61 0.07
N PHE A 299 -11.45 22.88 0.44
CA PHE A 299 -11.89 23.97 -0.43
C PHE A 299 -11.01 25.20 -0.24
N ARG A 300 -10.84 25.97 -1.32
CA ARG A 300 -10.29 27.33 -1.27
C ARG A 300 -11.21 28.23 -2.09
N GLY A 301 -11.77 29.26 -1.45
CA GLY A 301 -12.69 30.19 -2.11
C GLY A 301 -13.91 29.51 -2.74
N GLY A 302 -14.46 28.47 -2.09
CA GLY A 302 -15.60 27.70 -2.59
C GLY A 302 -15.27 26.68 -3.70
N VAL A 303 -14.01 26.58 -4.14
CA VAL A 303 -13.57 25.58 -5.13
C VAL A 303 -12.93 24.38 -4.41
N PRO A 304 -13.36 23.14 -4.68
CA PRO A 304 -12.77 21.96 -4.06
C PRO A 304 -11.34 21.73 -4.56
N LEU A 305 -10.48 21.15 -3.74
CA LEU A 305 -9.05 21.01 -4.01
C LEU A 305 -8.66 19.58 -4.44
N SER A 306 -7.71 19.52 -5.37
CA SER A 306 -6.93 18.33 -5.72
C SER A 306 -5.82 18.09 -4.69
N ILE A 307 -5.28 16.86 -4.64
CA ILE A 307 -4.14 16.54 -3.77
C ILE A 307 -2.93 17.47 -4.02
N PRO A 308 -2.48 17.77 -5.26
CA PRO A 308 -1.39 18.74 -5.47
C PRO A 308 -1.69 20.14 -4.93
N GLU A 309 -2.93 20.63 -5.05
CA GLU A 309 -3.30 21.93 -4.49
C GLU A 309 -3.27 21.90 -2.96
N ILE A 310 -3.63 20.77 -2.34
CA ILE A 310 -3.54 20.57 -0.90
C ILE A 310 -2.08 20.56 -0.43
N GLN A 311 -1.19 19.90 -1.19
CA GLN A 311 0.25 19.85 -0.91
C GLN A 311 0.91 21.23 -0.94
N GLY A 312 0.36 22.18 -1.69
CA GLY A 312 0.83 23.57 -1.77
C GLY A 312 0.17 24.55 -0.78
N LEU A 313 -0.48 24.06 0.30
CA LEU A 313 -1.07 24.90 1.35
C LEU A 313 -0.06 25.16 2.48
N ASP A 314 0.16 26.42 2.84
CA ASP A 314 1.16 26.82 3.85
C ASP A 314 0.63 26.88 5.30
N ASP A 315 -0.68 27.07 5.51
CA ASP A 315 -1.26 27.44 6.82
C ASP A 315 -1.87 26.26 7.62
N GLY A 316 -1.40 25.04 7.39
CA GLY A 316 -2.10 23.84 7.84
C GLY A 316 -3.47 23.70 7.17
N LEU A 317 -4.09 22.53 7.30
CA LEU A 317 -5.25 22.17 6.48
C LEU A 317 -6.60 22.59 7.08
N GLY A 318 -6.63 22.91 8.38
CA GLY A 318 -7.86 23.19 9.13
C GLY A 318 -8.81 24.21 8.49
N PRO A 319 -8.35 25.41 8.09
CA PRO A 319 -9.20 26.44 7.48
C PRO A 319 -9.81 26.03 6.14
N TYR A 320 -9.21 25.05 5.46
CA TYR A 320 -9.63 24.59 4.13
C TYR A 320 -10.57 23.39 4.21
N ILE A 321 -10.68 22.70 5.36
CA ILE A 321 -11.51 21.50 5.47
C ILE A 321 -12.97 21.86 5.68
N GLU A 322 -13.81 21.42 4.76
CA GLU A 322 -15.24 21.35 4.96
C GLU A 322 -15.67 19.94 5.39
N TRP A 323 -16.17 19.84 6.61
CA TRP A 323 -16.64 18.62 7.24
C TRP A 323 -18.07 18.27 6.83
N GLY A 324 -18.29 17.06 6.32
CA GLY A 324 -19.62 16.53 6.10
C GLY A 324 -20.26 16.00 7.40
N SER A 325 -21.52 15.59 7.31
CA SER A 325 -22.30 15.12 8.47
C SER A 325 -21.74 13.83 9.10
N GLY A 326 -21.11 12.97 8.31
CA GLY A 326 -20.52 11.71 8.77
C GLY A 326 -19.31 11.92 9.69
N SER A 327 -18.61 13.05 9.55
CA SER A 327 -17.46 13.40 10.39
C SER A 327 -17.81 13.39 11.89
N LYS A 328 -19.05 13.73 12.25
CA LYS A 328 -19.52 13.71 13.64
C LYS A 328 -19.44 12.32 14.25
N TYR A 329 -19.79 11.29 13.48
CA TYR A 329 -19.75 9.90 13.92
C TYR A 329 -18.30 9.45 14.17
N GLN A 330 -17.40 9.65 13.20
CA GLN A 330 -16.00 9.22 13.34
C GLN A 330 -15.26 9.94 14.45
N ARG A 331 -15.57 11.22 14.67
CA ARG A 331 -14.95 12.02 15.74
C ARG A 331 -15.40 11.63 17.14
N THR A 332 -16.36 10.70 17.30
CA THR A 332 -16.64 10.08 18.60
C THR A 332 -15.47 9.21 19.07
N PHE A 333 -14.72 8.61 18.14
CA PHE A 333 -13.62 7.71 18.45
C PHE A 333 -12.31 8.47 18.72
N SER A 334 -11.64 8.16 19.84
CA SER A 334 -10.44 8.88 20.29
C SER A 334 -9.28 8.80 19.29
N HIS A 335 -9.06 7.62 18.71
CA HIS A 335 -8.00 7.40 17.72
C HIS A 335 -8.22 8.24 16.45
N MET A 336 -9.47 8.43 16.00
CA MET A 336 -9.80 9.31 14.88
C MET A 336 -9.56 10.78 15.22
N ARG A 337 -9.92 11.23 16.42
CA ARG A 337 -9.58 12.60 16.88
C ARG A 337 -8.07 12.84 16.92
N ASN A 338 -7.30 11.84 17.35
CA ASN A 338 -5.84 11.91 17.37
C ASN A 338 -5.25 11.98 15.96
N PHE A 339 -5.72 11.13 15.04
CA PHE A 339 -5.32 11.18 13.63
C PHE A 339 -5.61 12.54 13.01
N ILE A 340 -6.83 13.07 13.18
CA ILE A 340 -7.22 14.38 12.64
C ILE A 340 -6.28 15.47 13.16
N ARG A 341 -6.05 15.52 14.47
CA ARG A 341 -5.22 16.57 15.09
C ARG A 341 -3.76 16.48 14.69
N ASN A 342 -3.19 15.28 14.71
CA ASN A 342 -1.75 15.08 14.65
C ASN A 342 -1.25 14.83 13.22
N SER A 343 -2.11 14.38 12.32
CA SER A 343 -1.76 14.09 10.93
C SER A 343 -2.50 15.00 9.95
N LEU A 344 -3.82 14.84 9.82
CA LEU A 344 -4.61 15.53 8.79
C LEU A 344 -4.50 17.05 8.87
N LEU A 345 -4.84 17.66 10.01
CA LEU A 345 -4.83 19.12 10.16
C LEU A 345 -3.45 19.75 9.93
N ARG A 346 -2.40 18.96 10.16
CA ARG A 346 -1.00 19.36 9.98
C ARG A 346 -0.46 19.06 8.59
N GLY A 347 -1.27 18.44 7.71
CA GLY A 347 -0.85 18.04 6.36
C GLY A 347 0.20 16.94 6.33
N VAL A 348 0.45 16.24 7.45
CA VAL A 348 1.59 15.29 7.56
C VAL A 348 1.43 14.16 6.55
N CYS A 349 0.24 13.57 6.42
CA CYS A 349 0.02 12.48 5.49
C CYS A 349 0.11 12.91 4.01
N PHE A 350 0.00 14.20 3.67
CA PHE A 350 -0.04 14.66 2.27
C PHE A 350 1.34 14.87 1.65
N ARG A 351 2.45 14.66 2.36
CA ARG A 351 3.80 14.98 1.83
C ARG A 351 4.10 14.26 0.52
N HIS A 352 3.77 12.98 0.45
CA HIS A 352 3.92 12.16 -0.74
C HIS A 352 2.59 11.56 -1.15
N ARG A 353 2.44 11.28 -2.45
CA ARG A 353 1.22 10.72 -3.01
C ARG A 353 1.53 9.64 -4.03
N SER A 354 0.64 8.67 -4.11
CA SER A 354 0.58 7.71 -5.19
C SER A 354 -0.87 7.43 -5.59
N ILE A 355 -1.03 6.89 -6.80
CA ILE A 355 -2.29 6.33 -7.27
C ILE A 355 -2.19 4.82 -7.25
N TRP A 356 -3.28 4.17 -6.82
CA TRP A 356 -3.51 2.76 -7.14
C TRP A 356 -4.16 2.69 -8.53
N PRO A 357 -3.46 2.20 -9.58
CA PRO A 357 -3.82 2.45 -10.99
C PRO A 357 -4.97 1.57 -11.48
N ARG A 358 -5.91 1.22 -10.61
CA ARG A 358 -7.01 0.32 -10.91
C ARG A 358 -8.16 0.45 -9.92
N THR A 359 -9.38 0.25 -10.37
CA THR A 359 -10.60 0.25 -9.52
C THR A 359 -11.57 -0.89 -9.84
N ASP A 360 -11.15 -1.81 -10.69
CA ASP A 360 -11.84 -3.04 -11.11
C ASP A 360 -11.86 -4.13 -10.01
N PHE A 361 -12.11 -3.72 -8.77
CA PHE A 361 -11.99 -4.58 -7.60
C PHE A 361 -13.03 -5.71 -7.57
N PHE A 362 -14.15 -5.57 -8.30
CA PHE A 362 -15.14 -6.63 -8.40
C PHE A 362 -14.84 -7.62 -9.51
N SER A 363 -14.35 -7.13 -10.66
CA SER A 363 -13.98 -7.97 -11.80
C SER A 363 -12.66 -8.73 -11.54
N HIS A 364 -11.73 -8.11 -10.82
CA HIS A 364 -10.39 -8.63 -10.56
C HIS A 364 -9.98 -8.54 -9.07
N PRO A 365 -10.72 -9.19 -8.15
CA PRO A 365 -10.41 -9.17 -6.72
C PRO A 365 -9.04 -9.80 -6.40
N GLU A 366 -8.57 -10.75 -7.22
CA GLU A 366 -7.27 -11.42 -7.10
C GLU A 366 -6.08 -10.45 -7.25
N LEU A 367 -6.30 -9.30 -7.88
CA LEU A 367 -5.29 -8.28 -8.09
C LEU A 367 -5.29 -7.20 -7.00
N THR A 368 -6.09 -7.34 -5.95
CA THR A 368 -6.06 -6.46 -4.77
C THR A 368 -5.04 -6.92 -3.72
N PRO A 369 -4.36 -6.01 -3.02
CA PRO A 369 -3.31 -6.37 -2.06
C PRO A 369 -3.93 -6.92 -0.76
N PRO A 370 -3.47 -8.06 -0.23
CA PRO A 370 -4.13 -8.76 0.87
C PRO A 370 -3.84 -8.18 2.27
N GLY A 371 -3.05 -7.11 2.36
CA GLY A 371 -2.60 -6.53 3.62
C GLY A 371 -2.13 -5.07 3.50
N HIS A 372 -2.67 -4.32 2.55
CA HIS A 372 -2.21 -2.96 2.28
C HIS A 372 -2.32 -2.06 3.51
N GLY A 373 -1.20 -1.46 3.90
CA GLY A 373 -1.07 -0.64 5.12
C GLY A 373 -0.93 -1.43 6.43
N SER A 374 -0.93 -2.77 6.40
CA SER A 374 -0.60 -3.61 7.56
C SER A 374 0.92 -3.84 7.72
N VAL A 375 1.67 -3.58 6.65
CA VAL A 375 3.14 -3.42 6.63
C VAL A 375 3.48 -2.04 6.07
N SER A 376 4.76 -1.64 6.10
CA SER A 376 5.20 -0.50 5.27
C SER A 376 4.83 -0.74 3.82
N TYR A 377 4.32 0.28 3.12
CA TYR A 377 3.90 0.14 1.72
C TYR A 377 4.98 -0.54 0.88
N CYS A 378 4.56 -1.52 0.11
CA CYS A 378 5.49 -2.40 -0.60
C CYS A 378 4.97 -2.80 -1.98
N GLU A 379 3.71 -2.55 -2.29
CA GLU A 379 3.09 -2.92 -3.54
C GLU A 379 3.78 -2.23 -4.72
N THR A 380 4.22 -3.03 -5.68
CA THR A 380 4.90 -2.53 -6.89
C THR A 380 3.97 -1.80 -7.84
N ASP A 381 2.66 -2.04 -7.70
CA ASP A 381 1.59 -1.41 -8.49
C ASP A 381 1.41 0.08 -8.18
N LEU A 382 1.86 0.57 -7.03
CA LEU A 382 1.72 1.98 -6.65
C LEU A 382 2.52 2.88 -7.60
N VAL A 383 1.84 3.89 -8.15
CA VAL A 383 2.46 4.91 -9.01
C VAL A 383 2.74 6.17 -8.19
N TRP A 384 4.00 6.39 -7.85
CA TRP A 384 4.47 7.53 -7.07
C TRP A 384 4.84 8.74 -7.96
N SER A 385 4.97 9.91 -7.35
CA SER A 385 5.44 11.10 -8.07
C SER A 385 6.93 10.95 -8.41
N GLU A 386 7.35 11.36 -9.61
CA GLU A 386 8.76 11.28 -10.03
C GLU A 386 9.80 11.81 -9.02
N PRO A 387 9.58 12.97 -8.36
CA PRO A 387 10.51 13.46 -7.33
C PRO A 387 10.69 12.51 -6.14
N ASP A 388 9.69 11.67 -5.84
CA ASP A 388 9.72 10.78 -4.68
C ASP A 388 10.83 9.73 -4.82
N ARG A 389 11.18 9.35 -6.06
CA ARG A 389 12.23 8.34 -6.34
C ARG A 389 13.54 8.69 -5.65
N GLU A 390 13.93 9.97 -5.74
CA GLU A 390 15.18 10.47 -5.17
C GLU A 390 15.04 10.86 -3.68
N SER A 391 13.84 10.76 -3.10
CA SER A 391 13.54 11.08 -1.70
C SER A 391 13.24 9.83 -0.85
N GLY A 392 13.91 8.71 -1.14
CA GLY A 392 13.83 7.49 -0.34
C GLY A 392 12.72 6.51 -0.74
N PHE A 393 12.17 6.63 -1.96
CA PHE A 393 11.14 5.71 -2.48
C PHE A 393 11.70 4.69 -3.48
N GLY A 394 13.02 4.58 -3.62
CA GLY A 394 13.66 3.73 -4.63
C GLY A 394 13.26 2.24 -4.57
N MET A 395 12.63 1.76 -3.50
CA MET A 395 12.06 0.41 -3.45
C MET A 395 10.79 0.22 -4.31
N PHE A 396 10.15 1.28 -4.80
CA PHE A 396 8.96 1.19 -5.66
C PHE A 396 9.33 1.19 -7.14
N LYS A 397 8.42 0.64 -7.96
CA LYS A 397 8.64 0.41 -9.38
C LYS A 397 8.24 1.62 -10.23
N TYR A 398 7.04 2.15 -10.03
CA TYR A 398 6.47 3.13 -10.93
C TYR A 398 6.54 4.55 -10.38
N PHE A 399 7.06 5.44 -11.22
CA PHE A 399 7.14 6.87 -10.98
C PHE A 399 6.63 7.62 -12.20
N ALA A 400 5.79 8.63 -11.98
CA ALA A 400 5.13 9.34 -13.06
C ALA A 400 5.26 10.86 -12.92
N PRO A 401 5.27 11.60 -14.05
CA PRO A 401 5.25 13.06 -14.02
C PRO A 401 3.88 13.57 -13.57
N ALA A 402 3.80 14.84 -13.19
CA ALA A 402 2.56 15.46 -12.72
C ALA A 402 1.36 15.26 -13.68
N ALA A 403 1.62 15.25 -14.99
CA ALA A 403 0.60 15.05 -16.04
C ALA A 403 -0.16 13.71 -15.92
N TYR A 404 0.49 12.65 -15.43
CA TYR A 404 -0.18 11.37 -15.18
C TYR A 404 -1.27 11.50 -14.11
N PHE A 405 -0.99 12.25 -13.05
CA PHE A 405 -1.92 12.45 -11.94
C PHE A 405 -3.05 13.42 -12.30
N THR A 406 -2.85 14.35 -13.23
CA THR A 406 -3.87 15.36 -13.59
C THR A 406 -4.66 15.01 -14.84
N ALA A 407 -4.29 13.94 -15.56
CA ALA A 407 -4.99 13.51 -16.75
C ALA A 407 -6.47 13.22 -16.46
N PRO A 408 -7.40 13.65 -17.35
CA PRO A 408 -8.81 13.31 -17.23
C PRO A 408 -9.02 11.79 -17.32
N PRO A 409 -10.12 11.27 -16.77
CA PRO A 409 -10.48 9.87 -16.96
C PRO A 409 -10.68 9.58 -18.46
N GLY A 410 -10.18 8.43 -18.92
CA GLY A 410 -10.39 7.95 -20.29
C GLY A 410 -11.85 7.50 -20.52
N GLY A 411 -12.23 7.27 -21.78
CA GLY A 411 -13.60 6.91 -22.15
C GLY A 411 -14.17 5.66 -21.46
N ALA A 412 -13.31 4.69 -21.10
CA ALA A 412 -13.70 3.49 -20.36
C ALA A 412 -14.18 3.76 -18.93
N ALA A 413 -13.85 4.92 -18.33
CA ALA A 413 -14.30 5.29 -16.98
C ALA A 413 -15.79 5.67 -16.92
N TYR A 414 -16.40 5.95 -18.07
CA TYR A 414 -17.80 6.36 -18.22
C TYR A 414 -18.67 5.29 -18.88
N ALA A 415 -18.07 4.16 -19.28
CA ALA A 415 -18.71 3.03 -19.94
C ALA A 415 -19.16 1.98 -18.91
#